data_AF-A0A1X0D7K6-F1
#
_entry.id   AF-A0A1X0D7K6-F1
#
_cell.length_a   1.000
_cell.length_b   1.000
_cell.length_c   1.000
_cell.angle_alpha   90.00
_cell.angle_beta   90.00
_cell.angle_gamma   90.00
#
_symmetry.space_group_name_H-M   'P 1'
#
loop_
_entity.id
_entity.type
_entity.pdbx_description
1 polymer ?
#
loop_
_entity_poly.entity_id
_entity_poly.type
_entity_poly.pdbx_seq_one_letter_code
_entity_poly.pdbx_strand_id
1 'polypeptide(L)'
;MTEYKAIVTRSDPGWSIYVPEVDRHTYAAHLREIESMARDLVQVMTDLPLEDITVAVQLPPDLADAIAAMRNARDGLTAAETAARTAQQTAAAALRKVGAPLRDIALTLGVSHQRVHQVLEEADERSRQLEQFRREVDLNLERGALVDFELPVTGDDGGFPIVVVFADEPVSTLTAHIQAAGGYANVFVKDSRGVVHFVSVIEEACAIGDPGDRMVGDEAPGATSTVGMLLAYVERHPNGVTISAALGHPACARDARKVEFQPS
;
A
#
# COMPACT_ATOMS: atom_id res chain seq x y z
N MET A 1 -14.69 19.18 12.95
CA MET A 1 -13.37 19.20 12.28
C MET A 1 -13.49 19.73 10.85
N THR A 2 -12.93 20.91 10.62
CA THR A 2 -12.84 21.60 9.33
C THR A 2 -11.37 21.65 8.91
N GLU A 3 -11.09 21.29 7.66
CA GLU A 3 -9.73 21.31 7.11
C GLU A 3 -9.42 22.66 6.44
N TYR A 4 -8.23 23.18 6.69
CA TYR A 4 -7.72 24.45 6.17
C TYR A 4 -6.38 24.24 5.47
N LYS A 5 -6.14 24.92 4.34
CA LYS A 5 -4.89 24.80 3.60
C LYS A 5 -3.89 25.86 4.04
N ALA A 6 -2.66 25.44 4.32
CA ALA A 6 -1.56 26.34 4.64
C ALA A 6 -0.51 26.31 3.52
N ILE A 7 -0.57 27.28 2.61
CA ILE A 7 0.34 27.42 1.48
C ILE A 7 1.62 28.08 1.97
N VAL A 8 2.73 27.35 1.93
CA VAL A 8 4.02 27.79 2.45
C VAL A 8 4.91 28.27 1.32
N THR A 9 5.50 29.44 1.50
CA THR A 9 6.54 29.97 0.62
C THR A 9 7.80 30.34 1.40
N ARG A 10 8.96 30.23 0.76
CA ARG A 10 10.23 30.64 1.37
C ARG A 10 10.27 32.16 1.46
N SER A 11 10.50 32.70 2.65
CA SER A 11 10.65 34.15 2.89
C SER A 11 11.81 34.35 3.86
N ASP A 12 12.90 34.98 3.45
CA ASP A 12 14.12 35.07 4.26
C ASP A 12 14.06 36.23 5.29
N PRO A 13 14.36 36.02 6.58
CA PRO A 13 14.53 34.71 7.24
C PRO A 13 13.19 34.00 7.41
N GLY A 14 13.13 32.66 7.23
CA GLY A 14 11.98 31.81 7.57
C GLY A 14 10.99 31.42 6.45
N TRP A 15 9.70 31.41 6.79
CA TRP A 15 8.61 30.89 5.96
C TRP A 15 7.37 31.76 6.08
N SER A 16 6.79 32.14 4.95
CA SER A 16 5.48 32.78 4.89
C SER A 16 4.42 31.71 4.67
N ILE A 17 3.32 31.79 5.43
CA ILE A 17 2.24 30.82 5.42
C ILE A 17 0.96 31.57 5.07
N TYR A 18 0.36 31.24 3.93
CA TYR A 18 -0.92 31.79 3.49
C TYR A 18 -2.02 30.77 3.73
N VAL A 19 -3.11 31.20 4.37
CA VAL A 19 -4.33 30.39 4.53
C VAL A 19 -5.45 31.01 3.70
N PRO A 20 -5.78 30.43 2.53
CA PRO A 20 -6.75 30.99 1.59
C PRO A 20 -8.15 31.14 2.17
N GLU A 21 -8.58 30.21 3.01
CA GLU A 21 -9.94 30.16 3.56
C GLU A 21 -10.24 31.32 4.51
N VAL A 22 -9.21 31.90 5.14
CA VAL A 22 -9.33 33.12 5.97
C VAL A 22 -8.71 34.35 5.30
N ASP A 23 -8.13 34.19 4.11
CA ASP A 23 -7.37 35.20 3.37
C ASP A 23 -6.33 35.94 4.22
N ARG A 24 -5.52 35.18 4.98
CA ARG A 24 -4.51 35.73 5.88
C ARG A 24 -3.17 35.04 5.77
N HIS A 25 -2.14 35.78 6.16
CA HIS A 25 -0.77 35.31 6.23
C HIS A 25 -0.31 35.26 7.69
N THR A 26 0.53 34.28 8.00
CA THR A 26 1.33 34.21 9.22
C THR A 26 2.77 33.83 8.85
N TYR A 27 3.64 33.78 9.84
CA TYR A 27 5.06 33.56 9.66
C TYR A 27 5.58 32.51 10.64
N ALA A 28 6.50 31.67 10.18
CA ALA A 28 7.23 30.73 11.01
C ALA A 28 8.73 30.82 10.74
N ALA A 29 9.54 30.78 11.80
CA ALA A 29 11.00 30.75 11.67
C ALA A 29 11.50 29.37 11.23
N HIS A 30 10.82 28.31 11.68
CA HIS A 30 11.18 26.93 11.40
C HIS A 30 10.03 26.13 10.77
N LEU A 31 10.34 25.15 9.91
CA LEU A 31 9.35 24.26 9.29
C LEU A 31 8.43 23.59 10.33
N ARG A 32 8.98 23.21 11.50
CA ARG A 32 8.24 22.55 12.58
C ARG A 32 7.14 23.41 13.21
N GLU A 33 7.20 24.73 13.02
CA GLU A 33 6.27 25.70 13.60
C GLU A 33 5.13 26.05 12.64
N ILE A 34 5.22 25.64 11.37
CA ILE A 34 4.27 26.03 10.33
C ILE A 34 2.85 25.61 10.68
N GLU A 35 2.66 24.34 11.07
CA GLU A 35 1.34 23.83 11.39
C GLU A 35 0.74 24.56 12.59
N SER A 36 1.51 24.72 13.68
CA SER A 36 1.02 25.44 14.86
C SER A 36 0.67 26.90 14.54
N MET A 37 1.53 27.61 13.80
CA MET A 37 1.28 29.00 13.44
C MET A 37 0.07 29.16 12.52
N ALA A 38 -0.15 28.22 11.60
CA ALA A 38 -1.34 28.19 10.75
C ALA A 38 -2.61 27.92 11.56
N ARG A 39 -2.57 26.96 12.49
CA ARG A 39 -3.71 26.66 13.38
C ARG A 39 -4.07 27.83 14.28
N ASP A 40 -3.07 28.50 14.86
CA ASP A 40 -3.26 29.69 15.69
C ASP A 40 -3.89 30.83 14.85
N LEU A 41 -3.42 31.03 13.62
CA LEU A 41 -4.01 32.00 12.70
C LEU A 41 -5.48 31.68 12.41
N VAL A 42 -5.80 30.43 12.09
CA VAL A 42 -7.19 30.01 11.81
C VAL A 42 -8.05 30.21 13.05
N GLN A 43 -7.61 29.75 14.22
CA GLN A 43 -8.34 29.91 15.47
C GLN A 43 -8.69 31.37 15.74
N VAL A 44 -7.72 32.28 15.63
CA VAL A 44 -7.93 33.71 15.86
C VAL A 44 -8.93 34.32 14.85
N MET A 45 -8.93 33.83 13.61
CA MET A 45 -9.77 34.37 12.55
C MET A 45 -11.19 33.78 12.53
N THR A 46 -11.37 32.55 12.97
CA THR A 46 -12.66 31.81 12.89
C THR A 46 -13.34 31.59 14.23
N ASP A 47 -12.65 31.86 15.36
CA ASP A 47 -13.11 31.60 16.73
C ASP A 47 -13.53 30.13 16.97
N LEU A 48 -12.91 29.21 16.21
CA LEU A 48 -13.14 27.77 16.35
C LEU A 48 -12.15 27.18 17.36
N PRO A 49 -12.56 26.17 18.15
CA PRO A 49 -11.64 25.48 19.04
C PRO A 49 -10.57 24.74 18.23
N LEU A 50 -9.33 24.67 18.75
CA LEU A 50 -8.20 24.06 18.04
C LEU A 50 -8.45 22.60 17.68
N GLU A 51 -9.19 21.84 18.49
CA GLU A 51 -9.57 20.45 18.20
C GLU A 51 -10.44 20.28 16.94
N ASP A 52 -11.15 21.33 16.54
CA ASP A 52 -11.96 21.34 15.32
C ASP A 52 -11.21 21.84 14.09
N ILE A 53 -9.96 22.26 14.24
CA ILE A 53 -9.14 22.78 13.15
C ILE A 53 -8.15 21.69 12.71
N THR A 54 -8.22 21.30 11.45
CA THR A 54 -7.19 20.49 10.79
C THR A 54 -6.47 21.35 9.77
N VAL A 55 -5.13 21.30 9.71
CA VAL A 55 -4.35 22.07 8.74
C VAL A 55 -3.59 21.14 7.80
N ALA A 56 -3.80 21.31 6.50
CA ALA A 56 -3.04 20.66 5.45
C ALA A 56 -1.93 21.61 4.95
N VAL A 57 -0.68 21.32 5.32
CA VAL A 57 0.48 22.12 4.94
C VAL A 57 0.94 21.79 3.51
N GLN A 58 1.01 22.80 2.66
CA GLN A 58 1.52 22.71 1.29
C GLN A 58 2.87 23.41 1.20
N LEU A 59 3.94 22.61 1.11
CA LEU A 59 5.30 23.10 0.93
C LEU A 59 5.52 23.62 -0.50
N PRO A 60 6.57 24.44 -0.73
CA PRO A 60 7.01 24.78 -2.08
C PRO A 60 7.17 23.53 -2.96
N PRO A 61 6.77 23.56 -4.25
CA PRO A 61 6.76 22.38 -5.11
C PRO A 61 8.12 21.66 -5.17
N ASP A 62 9.22 22.39 -5.29
CA ASP A 62 10.58 21.85 -5.31
C ASP A 62 10.94 21.05 -4.05
N LEU A 63 10.53 21.54 -2.87
CA LEU A 63 10.74 20.84 -1.61
C LEU A 63 9.78 19.65 -1.45
N ALA A 64 8.53 19.81 -1.87
CA ALA A 64 7.54 18.73 -1.85
C ALA A 64 8.01 17.56 -2.73
N ASP A 65 8.44 17.83 -3.96
CA ASP A 65 8.96 16.86 -4.91
C ASP A 65 10.21 16.15 -4.37
N ALA A 66 11.16 16.91 -3.78
CA ALA A 66 12.37 16.31 -3.20
C ALA A 66 12.06 15.37 -2.02
N ILE A 67 11.09 15.73 -1.17
CA ILE A 67 10.65 14.88 -0.05
C ILE A 67 9.93 13.64 -0.58
N ALA A 68 9.07 13.79 -1.59
CA ALA A 68 8.38 12.69 -2.25
C ALA A 68 9.38 11.70 -2.87
N ALA A 69 10.34 12.20 -3.67
CA ALA A 69 11.40 11.39 -4.26
C ALA A 69 12.24 10.64 -3.21
N MET A 70 12.61 11.29 -2.10
CA MET A 70 13.32 10.64 -0.99
C MET A 70 12.49 9.50 -0.37
N ARG A 71 11.18 9.72 -0.15
CA ARG A 71 10.29 8.68 0.40
C ARG A 71 10.17 7.51 -0.57
N ASN A 72 9.91 7.79 -1.85
CA ASN A 72 9.82 6.77 -2.90
C ASN A 72 11.11 5.95 -3.01
N ALA A 73 12.28 6.58 -2.89
CA ALA A 73 13.56 5.86 -2.90
C ALA A 73 13.75 4.93 -1.69
N ARG A 74 13.33 5.37 -0.48
CA ARG A 74 13.38 4.53 0.73
C ARG A 74 12.41 3.36 0.65
N ASP A 75 11.21 3.62 0.15
CA ASP A 75 10.21 2.59 -0.05
C ASP A 75 10.72 1.59 -1.10
N GLY A 76 11.31 2.07 -2.20
CA GLY A 76 11.98 1.25 -3.21
C GLY A 76 13.09 0.35 -2.67
N LEU A 77 13.92 0.83 -1.73
CA LEU A 77 14.92 0.00 -1.06
C LEU A 77 14.27 -1.14 -0.27
N THR A 78 13.26 -0.81 0.52
CA THR A 78 12.50 -1.80 1.32
C THR A 78 11.86 -2.85 0.42
N ALA A 79 11.26 -2.41 -0.69
CA ALA A 79 10.70 -3.28 -1.72
C ALA A 79 11.73 -4.24 -2.32
N ALA A 80 12.89 -3.70 -2.73
CA ALA A 80 13.95 -4.48 -3.34
C ALA A 80 14.52 -5.53 -2.37
N GLU A 81 14.69 -5.18 -1.10
CA GLU A 81 15.13 -6.11 -0.06
C GLU A 81 14.12 -7.25 0.16
N THR A 82 12.83 -6.93 0.21
CA THR A 82 11.80 -7.97 0.36
C THR A 82 11.71 -8.85 -0.90
N ALA A 83 11.73 -8.25 -2.09
CA ALA A 83 11.72 -8.98 -3.36
C ALA A 83 12.93 -9.93 -3.46
N ALA A 84 14.12 -9.49 -3.05
CA ALA A 84 15.33 -10.32 -3.02
C ALA A 84 15.18 -11.51 -2.05
N ARG A 85 14.59 -11.28 -0.87
CA ARG A 85 14.33 -12.35 0.11
C ARG A 85 13.34 -13.37 -0.44
N THR A 86 12.23 -12.91 -1.01
CA THR A 86 11.23 -13.78 -1.64
C THR A 86 11.84 -14.59 -2.78
N ALA A 87 12.61 -13.95 -3.67
CA ALA A 87 13.28 -14.64 -4.76
C ALA A 87 14.28 -15.70 -4.27
N GLN A 88 15.03 -15.40 -3.20
CA GLN A 88 15.93 -16.35 -2.55
C GLN A 88 15.17 -17.56 -1.98
N GLN A 89 14.03 -17.32 -1.31
CA GLN A 89 13.15 -18.38 -0.79
C GLN A 89 12.60 -19.25 -1.91
N THR A 90 12.05 -18.64 -2.96
CA THR A 90 11.51 -19.36 -4.13
C THR A 90 12.59 -20.21 -4.81
N ALA A 91 13.79 -19.65 -5.01
CA ALA A 91 14.90 -20.39 -5.61
C ALA A 91 15.36 -21.56 -4.72
N ALA A 92 15.50 -21.36 -3.41
CA ALA A 92 15.85 -22.42 -2.47
C ALA A 92 14.81 -23.54 -2.46
N ALA A 93 13.51 -23.19 -2.41
CA ALA A 93 12.42 -24.16 -2.43
C ALA A 93 12.35 -24.94 -3.76
N ALA A 94 12.54 -24.27 -4.89
CA ALA A 94 12.56 -24.91 -6.21
C ALA A 94 13.73 -25.91 -6.33
N LEU A 95 14.94 -25.51 -5.93
CA LEU A 95 16.10 -26.42 -5.93
C LEU A 95 15.88 -27.62 -5.00
N ARG A 96 15.29 -27.38 -3.82
CA ARG A 96 14.94 -28.46 -2.89
C ARG A 96 13.93 -29.44 -3.47
N LYS A 97 12.91 -28.94 -4.19
CA LYS A 97 11.87 -29.75 -4.84
C LYS A 97 12.42 -30.69 -5.90
N VAL A 98 13.49 -30.28 -6.60
CA VAL A 98 14.21 -31.12 -7.57
C VAL A 98 15.17 -32.12 -6.90
N GLY A 99 15.25 -32.10 -5.56
CA GLY A 99 16.05 -33.05 -4.78
C GLY A 99 17.50 -32.62 -4.57
N ALA A 100 17.85 -31.36 -4.86
CA ALA A 100 19.20 -30.86 -4.66
C ALA A 100 19.61 -30.96 -3.16
N PRO A 101 20.83 -31.43 -2.85
CA PRO A 101 21.32 -31.46 -1.49
C PRO A 101 21.57 -30.03 -1.01
N LEU A 102 21.34 -29.77 0.28
CA LEU A 102 21.40 -28.43 0.86
C LEU A 102 22.75 -27.72 0.65
N ARG A 103 23.85 -28.47 0.59
CA ARG A 103 25.18 -27.91 0.31
C ARG A 103 25.30 -27.34 -1.10
N ASP A 104 24.70 -27.99 -2.08
CA ASP A 104 24.72 -27.53 -3.47
C ASP A 104 23.82 -26.32 -3.64
N ILE A 105 22.68 -26.29 -2.93
CA ILE A 105 21.80 -25.11 -2.87
C ILE A 105 22.57 -23.92 -2.27
N ALA A 106 23.31 -24.12 -1.18
CA ALA A 106 24.09 -23.07 -0.53
C ALA A 106 25.15 -22.48 -1.45
N LEU A 107 25.90 -23.34 -2.15
CA LEU A 107 26.89 -22.92 -3.15
C LEU A 107 26.25 -22.17 -4.31
N THR A 108 25.11 -22.66 -4.81
CA THR A 108 24.39 -22.06 -5.95
C THR A 108 23.84 -20.68 -5.61
N LEU A 109 23.31 -20.50 -4.41
CA LEU A 109 22.76 -19.24 -3.93
C LEU A 109 23.83 -18.30 -3.33
N GLY A 110 25.09 -18.74 -3.25
CA GLY A 110 26.19 -17.94 -2.68
C GLY A 110 26.03 -17.65 -1.18
N VAL A 111 25.30 -18.49 -0.44
CA VAL A 111 25.05 -18.31 0.99
C VAL A 111 25.55 -19.52 1.80
N SER A 112 25.58 -19.38 3.13
CA SER A 112 25.95 -20.50 4.00
C SER A 112 24.86 -21.58 4.04
N HIS A 113 25.26 -22.82 4.33
CA HIS A 113 24.32 -23.93 4.53
C HIS A 113 23.28 -23.63 5.63
N GLN A 114 23.70 -22.99 6.72
CA GLN A 114 22.80 -22.56 7.78
C GLN A 114 21.78 -21.54 7.27
N ARG A 115 22.18 -20.62 6.38
CA ARG A 115 21.27 -19.65 5.78
C ARG A 115 20.23 -20.31 4.88
N VAL A 116 20.60 -21.35 4.12
CA VAL A 116 19.63 -22.14 3.32
C VAL A 116 18.61 -22.82 4.22
N HIS A 117 19.05 -23.45 5.31
CA HIS A 117 18.13 -24.08 6.27
C HIS A 117 17.14 -23.07 6.84
N GLN A 118 17.67 -21.94 7.32
CA GLN A 118 16.85 -20.85 7.87
C GLN A 118 15.84 -20.31 6.85
N VAL A 119 16.26 -20.11 5.59
CA VAL A 119 15.39 -19.62 4.52
C VAL A 119 14.26 -20.59 4.21
N LEU A 120 14.52 -21.90 4.26
CA LEU A 120 13.48 -22.92 4.06
C LEU A 120 12.51 -22.97 5.25
N GLU A 121 13.01 -22.89 6.48
CA GLU A 121 12.15 -22.79 7.67
C GLU A 121 11.29 -21.52 7.66
N GLU A 122 11.88 -20.38 7.30
CA GLU A 122 11.17 -19.11 7.14
C GLU A 122 10.08 -19.22 6.05
N ALA A 123 10.35 -19.89 4.93
CA ALA A 123 9.38 -20.10 3.86
C ALA A 123 8.24 -21.05 4.25
N ASP A 124 8.54 -22.13 4.98
CA ASP A 124 7.53 -23.06 5.50
C ASP A 124 6.62 -22.36 6.51
N GLU A 125 7.20 -21.59 7.43
CA GLU A 125 6.43 -20.81 8.41
C GLU A 125 5.57 -19.75 7.73
N ARG A 126 6.12 -19.06 6.72
CA ARG A 126 5.38 -18.09 5.93
C ARG A 126 4.18 -18.72 5.21
N SER A 127 4.36 -19.91 4.65
CA SER A 127 3.28 -20.66 3.99
C SER A 127 2.17 -21.02 4.98
N ARG A 128 2.52 -21.48 6.19
CA ARG A 128 1.55 -21.75 7.26
C ARG A 128 0.77 -20.50 7.69
N GLN A 129 1.46 -19.36 7.81
CA GLN A 129 0.83 -18.09 8.14
C GLN A 129 -0.15 -17.65 7.05
N LEU A 130 0.22 -17.81 5.77
CA LEU A 130 -0.66 -17.48 4.66
C LEU A 130 -1.90 -18.37 4.64
N GLU A 131 -1.73 -19.68 4.86
CA GLU A 131 -2.84 -20.62 4.98
C GLU A 131 -3.74 -20.30 6.18
N GLN A 132 -3.14 -19.89 7.31
CA GLN A 132 -3.90 -19.46 8.48
C GLN A 132 -4.71 -18.20 8.18
N PHE A 133 -4.11 -17.21 7.53
CA PHE A 133 -4.79 -15.99 7.14
C PHE A 133 -5.92 -16.27 6.14
N ARG A 134 -5.70 -17.18 5.18
CA ARG A 134 -6.75 -17.64 4.27
C ARG A 134 -7.93 -18.24 5.03
N ARG A 135 -7.67 -19.15 5.98
CA ARG A 135 -8.72 -19.72 6.83
C ARG A 135 -9.45 -18.65 7.64
N GLU A 136 -8.74 -17.65 8.15
CA GLU A 136 -9.32 -16.53 8.90
C GLU A 136 -10.28 -15.72 8.02
N VAL A 137 -9.89 -15.43 6.77
CA VAL A 137 -10.73 -14.76 5.77
C VAL A 137 -11.96 -15.61 5.45
N ASP A 138 -11.78 -16.89 5.12
CA ASP A 138 -12.86 -17.82 4.78
C ASP A 138 -13.89 -17.93 5.92
N LEU A 139 -13.44 -18.04 7.18
CA LEU A 139 -14.32 -18.08 8.35
C LEU A 139 -15.11 -16.78 8.55
N ASN A 140 -14.49 -15.62 8.31
CA ASN A 140 -15.18 -14.32 8.43
C ASN A 140 -16.20 -14.12 7.30
N LEU A 141 -15.92 -14.66 6.11
CA LEU A 141 -16.86 -14.70 4.99
C LEU A 141 -18.07 -15.57 5.32
N GLU A 142 -17.86 -16.79 5.82
CA GLU A 142 -18.93 -17.71 6.22
C GLU A 142 -19.83 -17.15 7.33
N ARG A 143 -19.26 -16.40 8.27
CA ARG A 143 -19.99 -15.75 9.37
C ARG A 143 -20.79 -14.52 8.93
N GLY A 144 -20.67 -14.10 7.67
CA GLY A 144 -21.33 -12.91 7.14
C GLY A 144 -20.75 -11.59 7.67
N ALA A 145 -19.60 -11.61 8.36
CA ALA A 145 -18.95 -10.42 8.91
C ALA A 145 -18.43 -9.47 7.81
N LEU A 146 -18.36 -9.96 6.58
CA LEU A 146 -17.90 -9.23 5.39
C LEU A 146 -19.03 -8.94 4.39
N VAL A 147 -20.30 -9.19 4.75
CA VAL A 147 -21.46 -8.95 3.87
C VAL A 147 -21.61 -7.47 3.50
N ASP A 148 -21.25 -6.56 4.40
CA ASP A 148 -21.24 -5.11 4.14
C ASP A 148 -20.13 -4.66 3.17
N PHE A 149 -19.21 -5.55 2.81
CA PHE A 149 -18.13 -5.26 1.86
C PHE A 149 -18.52 -5.53 0.40
N GLU A 150 -19.75 -6.03 0.14
CA GLU A 150 -20.30 -6.27 -1.21
C GLU A 150 -19.24 -6.81 -2.17
N LEU A 151 -18.61 -7.97 -1.88
CA LEU A 151 -17.51 -8.57 -2.67
C LEU A 151 -17.74 -8.38 -4.18
N PRO A 152 -17.20 -7.30 -4.80
CA PRO A 152 -17.79 -6.79 -6.03
C PRO A 152 -17.28 -7.59 -7.23
N VAL A 153 -16.20 -8.35 -7.03
CA VAL A 153 -15.62 -9.23 -8.03
C VAL A 153 -16.30 -10.59 -7.93
N THR A 154 -17.10 -10.89 -8.95
CA THR A 154 -17.61 -12.22 -9.22
C THR A 154 -16.86 -12.78 -10.42
N GLY A 155 -16.32 -13.99 -10.27
CA GLY A 155 -15.69 -14.73 -11.37
C GLY A 155 -16.74 -15.20 -12.38
N ASP A 156 -16.27 -15.60 -13.56
CA ASP A 156 -17.13 -16.10 -14.65
C ASP A 156 -17.94 -17.35 -14.26
N ASP A 157 -17.55 -18.05 -13.19
CA ASP A 157 -18.23 -19.20 -12.60
C ASP A 157 -19.27 -18.82 -11.52
N GLY A 158 -19.45 -17.53 -11.25
CA GLY A 158 -20.30 -17.03 -10.17
C GLY A 158 -19.67 -17.16 -8.78
N GLY A 159 -18.40 -17.57 -8.68
CA GLY A 159 -17.62 -17.57 -7.44
C GLY A 159 -17.07 -16.19 -7.11
N PHE A 160 -16.57 -16.02 -5.88
CA PHE A 160 -15.82 -14.82 -5.47
C PHE A 160 -14.33 -15.17 -5.45
N PRO A 161 -13.54 -14.81 -6.47
CA PRO A 161 -12.10 -15.05 -6.45
C PRO A 161 -11.49 -14.27 -5.28
N ILE A 162 -10.95 -14.98 -4.29
CA ILE A 162 -10.33 -14.40 -3.09
C ILE A 162 -8.84 -14.66 -3.13
N VAL A 163 -8.06 -13.59 -3.08
CA VAL A 163 -6.60 -13.63 -2.98
C VAL A 163 -6.19 -13.06 -1.64
N VAL A 164 -5.41 -13.82 -0.88
CA VAL A 164 -4.79 -13.33 0.35
C VAL A 164 -3.32 -13.07 0.11
N VAL A 165 -2.82 -11.97 0.65
CA VAL A 165 -1.42 -11.55 0.49
C VAL A 165 -0.98 -10.77 1.72
N PHE A 166 0.32 -10.69 1.96
CA PHE A 166 0.88 -9.82 3.00
C PHE A 166 1.37 -8.49 2.41
N ALA A 167 1.32 -7.41 3.18
CA ALA A 167 1.66 -6.07 2.70
C ALA A 167 3.14 -5.91 2.30
N ASP A 168 4.03 -6.74 2.84
CA ASP A 168 5.45 -6.75 2.50
C ASP A 168 5.76 -7.49 1.21
N GLU A 169 4.84 -8.29 0.68
CA GLU A 169 5.06 -9.00 -0.59
C GLU A 169 5.17 -8.04 -1.78
N PRO A 170 5.92 -8.41 -2.82
CA PRO A 170 6.00 -7.59 -4.02
C PRO A 170 4.68 -7.63 -4.81
N VAL A 171 4.38 -6.55 -5.50
CA VAL A 171 3.22 -6.45 -6.40
C VAL A 171 3.25 -7.55 -7.46
N SER A 172 4.45 -7.98 -7.90
CA SER A 172 4.59 -9.11 -8.84
C SER A 172 3.99 -10.43 -8.33
N THR A 173 4.12 -10.75 -7.04
CA THR A 173 3.49 -11.93 -6.43
C THR A 173 1.98 -11.79 -6.42
N LEU A 174 1.48 -10.62 -6.03
CA LEU A 174 0.06 -10.32 -6.06
C LEU A 174 -0.51 -10.46 -7.48
N THR A 175 0.15 -9.88 -8.49
CA THR A 175 -0.29 -9.98 -9.88
C THR A 175 -0.28 -11.42 -10.39
N ALA A 176 0.70 -12.22 -10.01
CA ALA A 176 0.73 -13.64 -10.38
C ALA A 176 -0.43 -14.42 -9.75
N HIS A 177 -0.77 -14.14 -8.49
CA HIS A 177 -1.92 -14.75 -7.82
C HIS A 177 -3.25 -14.31 -8.44
N ILE A 178 -3.39 -13.03 -8.78
CA ILE A 178 -4.58 -12.50 -9.44
C ILE A 178 -4.75 -13.10 -10.84
N GLN A 179 -3.67 -13.18 -11.63
CA GLN A 179 -3.70 -13.82 -12.96
C GLN A 179 -4.09 -15.30 -12.86
N ALA A 180 -3.57 -16.02 -11.86
CA ALA A 180 -3.95 -17.42 -11.61
C ALA A 180 -5.44 -17.58 -11.23
N ALA A 181 -6.05 -16.55 -10.63
CA ALA A 181 -7.47 -16.47 -10.33
C ALA A 181 -8.35 -15.97 -11.50
N GLY A 182 -7.76 -15.68 -12.68
CA GLY A 182 -8.49 -15.23 -13.87
C GLY A 182 -8.38 -13.73 -14.16
N GLY A 183 -7.50 -13.00 -13.48
CA GLY A 183 -7.21 -11.58 -13.76
C GLY A 183 -7.94 -10.59 -12.85
N TYR A 184 -8.96 -11.03 -12.10
CA TYR A 184 -9.74 -10.20 -11.18
C TYR A 184 -9.92 -10.92 -9.84
N ALA A 185 -9.80 -10.19 -8.73
CA ALA A 185 -9.92 -10.79 -7.41
C ALA A 185 -10.32 -9.78 -6.33
N ASN A 186 -10.99 -10.30 -5.31
CA ASN A 186 -11.11 -9.69 -3.99
C ASN A 186 -9.80 -9.95 -3.23
N VAL A 187 -9.03 -8.90 -2.96
CA VAL A 187 -7.70 -9.03 -2.34
C VAL A 187 -7.78 -8.63 -0.87
N PHE A 188 -7.37 -9.53 0.02
CA PHE A 188 -7.15 -9.23 1.42
C PHE A 188 -5.66 -9.14 1.71
N VAL A 189 -5.24 -7.99 2.23
CA VAL A 189 -3.85 -7.66 2.54
C VAL A 189 -3.68 -7.60 4.05
N LYS A 190 -2.80 -8.42 4.63
CA LYS A 190 -2.45 -8.32 6.06
C LYS A 190 -1.12 -7.57 6.23
N ASP A 191 -1.14 -6.49 7.00
CA ASP A 191 0.07 -5.73 7.31
C ASP A 191 0.91 -6.39 8.42
N SER A 192 2.10 -5.85 8.68
CA SER A 192 3.00 -6.35 9.73
C SER A 192 2.48 -6.13 11.15
N ARG A 193 1.46 -5.28 11.34
CA ARG A 193 0.80 -5.01 12.62
C ARG A 193 -0.41 -5.94 12.84
N GLY A 194 -0.73 -6.78 11.86
CA GLY A 194 -1.88 -7.68 11.87
C GLY A 194 -3.19 -7.03 11.41
N VAL A 195 -3.16 -5.79 10.94
CA VAL A 195 -4.31 -5.11 10.35
C VAL A 195 -4.59 -5.69 8.97
N VAL A 196 -5.86 -5.98 8.70
CA VAL A 196 -6.30 -6.47 7.40
C VAL A 196 -6.92 -5.33 6.61
N HIS A 197 -6.53 -5.22 5.35
CA HIS A 197 -7.10 -4.29 4.38
C HIS A 197 -7.73 -5.09 3.25
N PHE A 198 -8.83 -4.58 2.72
CA PHE A 198 -9.51 -5.13 1.56
C PHE A 198 -9.31 -4.19 0.39
N VAL A 199 -8.99 -4.76 -0.78
CA VAL A 199 -8.88 -4.07 -2.06
C VAL A 199 -9.57 -4.91 -3.12
N SER A 200 -10.38 -4.28 -3.97
CA SER A 200 -11.00 -4.95 -5.11
C SER A 200 -10.18 -4.68 -6.36
N VAL A 201 -9.84 -5.75 -7.10
CA VAL A 201 -9.21 -5.66 -8.41
C VAL A 201 -10.22 -6.12 -9.47
N ILE A 202 -10.68 -5.18 -10.28
CA ILE A 202 -11.73 -5.37 -11.28
C ILE A 202 -11.26 -4.99 -12.69
N GLU A 203 -12.02 -5.40 -13.70
CA GLU A 203 -11.86 -4.85 -15.06
C GLU A 203 -12.03 -3.34 -15.06
N GLU A 204 -11.18 -2.67 -15.84
CA GLU A 204 -11.31 -1.22 -16.07
C GLU A 204 -12.69 -0.88 -16.67
N ALA A 205 -13.24 -1.75 -17.52
CA ALA A 205 -14.58 -1.60 -18.09
C ALA A 205 -15.72 -1.74 -17.06
N CYS A 206 -15.46 -2.42 -15.95
CA CYS A 206 -16.40 -2.60 -14.84
C CYS A 206 -16.23 -1.54 -13.74
N ALA A 207 -15.23 -0.66 -13.86
CA ALA A 207 -15.03 0.42 -12.91
C ALA A 207 -16.10 1.50 -13.06
N ILE A 208 -16.80 1.80 -11.97
CA ILE A 208 -17.71 2.94 -11.92
C ILE A 208 -16.89 4.20 -11.66
N GLY A 209 -16.84 5.09 -12.66
CA GLY A 209 -16.02 6.31 -12.69
C GLY A 209 -14.68 6.12 -13.41
N ASP A 210 -14.17 7.18 -14.04
CA ASP A 210 -12.80 7.16 -14.59
C ASP A 210 -11.81 6.98 -13.44
N PRO A 211 -10.84 6.05 -13.53
CA PRO A 211 -9.80 5.87 -12.52
C PRO A 211 -9.13 7.22 -12.22
N GLY A 212 -8.94 7.51 -10.92
CA GLY A 212 -8.40 8.79 -10.46
C GLY A 212 -6.97 9.04 -10.93
N ASP A 213 -6.25 7.96 -11.21
CA ASP A 213 -4.93 7.98 -11.81
C ASP A 213 -4.63 6.68 -12.59
N ARG A 214 -3.74 6.78 -13.57
CA ARG A 214 -3.12 5.63 -14.24
C ARG A 214 -1.74 5.47 -13.62
N MET A 215 -1.31 4.27 -13.20
CA MET A 215 0.06 4.01 -12.69
C MET A 215 1.15 4.34 -13.74
N VAL A 216 1.34 5.62 -14.05
CA VAL A 216 2.13 6.17 -15.15
C VAL A 216 2.78 7.44 -14.61
N GLY A 217 3.99 7.31 -14.08
CA GLY A 217 4.75 8.41 -13.52
C GLY A 217 5.78 7.93 -12.50
N ASP A 218 6.73 8.81 -12.13
CA ASP A 218 7.81 8.49 -11.17
C ASP A 218 7.32 8.26 -9.73
N GLU A 219 6.06 8.62 -9.43
CA GLU A 219 5.40 8.41 -8.13
C GLU A 219 4.53 7.14 -8.07
N ALA A 220 4.31 6.48 -9.22
CA ALA A 220 3.51 5.26 -9.28
C ALA A 220 4.30 4.05 -8.74
N PRO A 221 3.68 3.16 -7.94
CA PRO A 221 4.32 1.92 -7.50
C PRO A 221 4.73 1.08 -8.72
N GLY A 222 6.03 0.78 -8.85
CA GLY A 222 6.55 -0.07 -9.91
C GLY A 222 6.27 -1.55 -9.65
N ALA A 223 6.58 -2.42 -10.61
CA ALA A 223 6.41 -3.88 -10.47
C ALA A 223 7.22 -4.50 -9.31
N THR A 224 8.26 -3.80 -8.85
CA THR A 224 9.08 -4.19 -7.69
C THR A 224 8.59 -3.62 -6.38
N SER A 225 7.62 -2.70 -6.37
CA SER A 225 7.02 -2.15 -5.15
C SER A 225 6.29 -3.22 -4.36
N THR A 226 6.06 -2.96 -3.07
CA THR A 226 5.29 -3.89 -2.22
C THR A 226 3.79 -3.65 -2.34
N VAL A 227 3.00 -4.66 -1.99
CA VAL A 227 1.53 -4.56 -1.93
C VAL A 227 1.09 -3.46 -0.95
N GLY A 228 1.81 -3.25 0.15
CA GLY A 228 1.54 -2.17 1.10
C GLY A 228 1.69 -0.77 0.48
N MET A 229 2.65 -0.58 -0.43
CA MET A 229 2.77 0.69 -1.17
C MET A 229 1.61 0.87 -2.16
N LEU A 230 1.27 -0.19 -2.89
CA LEU A 230 0.11 -0.17 -3.78
C LEU A 230 -1.16 0.19 -2.99
N LEU A 231 -1.36 -0.42 -1.83
CA LEU A 231 -2.49 -0.14 -0.95
C LEU A 231 -2.50 1.33 -0.50
N ALA A 232 -1.38 1.85 0.01
CA ALA A 232 -1.26 3.25 0.40
C ALA A 232 -1.50 4.22 -0.78
N TYR A 233 -1.16 3.80 -2.00
CA TYR A 233 -1.43 4.55 -3.22
C TYR A 233 -2.92 4.54 -3.58
N VAL A 234 -3.58 3.37 -3.52
CA VAL A 234 -5.02 3.24 -3.78
C VAL A 234 -5.84 3.99 -2.73
N GLU A 235 -5.46 3.96 -1.44
CA GLU A 235 -6.14 4.69 -0.36
C GLU A 235 -6.12 6.22 -0.58
N ARG A 236 -5.10 6.76 -1.27
CA ARG A 236 -5.03 8.18 -1.63
C ARG A 236 -5.88 8.55 -2.83
N HIS A 237 -6.34 7.57 -3.62
CA HIS A 237 -7.08 7.76 -4.85
C HIS A 237 -8.49 7.14 -4.74
N PRO A 238 -9.48 7.90 -4.23
CA PRO A 238 -10.82 7.37 -3.95
C PRO A 238 -11.57 6.86 -5.19
N ASN A 239 -11.14 7.25 -6.40
CA ASN A 239 -11.71 6.78 -7.66
C ASN A 239 -11.00 5.52 -8.22
N GLY A 240 -10.07 4.92 -7.47
CA GLY A 240 -9.30 3.77 -7.90
C GLY A 240 -8.10 4.11 -8.77
N VAL A 241 -7.25 3.12 -8.99
CA VAL A 241 -5.96 3.23 -9.68
C VAL A 241 -5.85 2.16 -10.76
N THR A 242 -5.52 2.56 -11.99
CA THR A 242 -5.30 1.61 -13.09
C THR A 242 -3.99 0.83 -12.89
N ILE A 243 -4.07 -0.49 -12.75
CA ILE A 243 -2.93 -1.41 -12.55
C ILE A 243 -2.63 -2.26 -13.80
N SER A 244 -3.18 -1.87 -14.95
CA SER A 244 -3.11 -2.63 -16.22
C SER A 244 -1.70 -2.98 -16.67
N ALA A 245 -0.72 -2.12 -16.38
CA ALA A 245 0.69 -2.36 -16.70
C ALA A 245 1.29 -3.54 -15.92
N ALA A 246 0.81 -3.78 -14.69
CA ALA A 246 1.30 -4.85 -13.82
C ALA A 246 0.63 -6.20 -14.14
N LEU A 247 -0.65 -6.19 -14.54
CA LEU A 247 -1.42 -7.39 -14.86
C LEU A 247 -1.38 -7.79 -16.35
N GLY A 248 -0.95 -6.89 -17.24
CA GLY A 248 -0.90 -7.15 -18.68
C GLY A 248 -2.26 -7.11 -19.39
N HIS A 249 -3.33 -6.72 -18.69
CA HIS A 249 -4.68 -6.51 -19.21
C HIS A 249 -5.37 -5.35 -18.46
N PRO A 250 -6.44 -4.74 -19.00
CA PRO A 250 -7.12 -3.60 -18.39
C PRO A 250 -7.70 -3.93 -17.02
N ALA A 251 -7.12 -3.39 -15.94
CA ALA A 251 -7.53 -3.67 -14.57
C ALA A 251 -7.38 -2.43 -13.67
N CYS A 252 -8.30 -2.29 -12.73
CA CYS A 252 -8.37 -1.19 -11.77
C CYS A 252 -8.43 -1.76 -10.34
N ALA A 253 -7.54 -1.26 -9.47
CA ALA A 253 -7.56 -1.51 -8.04
C ALA A 253 -8.32 -0.39 -7.33
N ARG A 254 -9.33 -0.71 -6.53
CA ARG A 254 -10.20 0.26 -5.86
C ARG A 254 -10.77 -0.24 -4.54
N ASP A 255 -11.55 0.63 -3.90
CA ASP A 255 -12.29 0.35 -2.66
C ASP A 255 -11.39 -0.13 -1.52
N ALA A 256 -10.16 0.41 -1.47
CA ALA A 256 -9.21 0.15 -0.41
C ALA A 256 -9.77 0.60 0.93
N ARG A 257 -10.01 -0.34 1.84
CA ARG A 257 -10.52 -0.05 3.18
C ARG A 257 -9.99 -1.04 4.21
N LYS A 258 -9.81 -0.56 5.43
CA LYS A 258 -9.47 -1.41 6.57
C LYS A 258 -10.66 -2.32 6.90
N VAL A 259 -10.35 -3.57 7.22
CA VAL A 259 -11.29 -4.61 7.64
C VAL A 259 -11.01 -5.00 9.08
N GLU A 260 -12.05 -5.11 9.88
CA GLU A 260 -11.97 -5.67 11.22
C GLU A 260 -12.51 -7.10 11.19
N PHE A 261 -11.64 -8.06 11.44
CA PHE A 261 -12.06 -9.45 11.62
C PHE A 261 -12.57 -9.64 13.04
N GLN A 262 -13.65 -10.41 13.16
CA GLN A 262 -14.09 -10.83 14.48
C GLN A 262 -13.09 -11.85 15.03
N PRO A 263 -12.65 -11.71 16.30
CA PRO A 263 -11.75 -12.67 16.90
C PRO A 263 -12.40 -14.06 16.88
N SER A 264 -11.58 -15.05 16.54
CA SER A 264 -11.94 -16.47 16.48
C SER A 264 -12.35 -17.03 17.85
#